data_AF-A0A1F9BMG7-F1
#
_entry.id   AF-A0A1F9BMG7-F1
#
_cell.length_a   1.000
_cell.length_b   1.000
_cell.length_c   1.000
_cell.angle_alpha   90.00
_cell.angle_beta   90.00
_cell.angle_gamma   90.00
#
_symmetry.space_group_name_H-M   'P 1'
#
loop_
_entity.id
_entity.type
_entity.pdbx_description
1 polymer ?
#
loop_
_entity_poly.entity_id
_entity_poly.type
_entity_poly.pdbx_seq_one_letter_code
_entity_poly.pdbx_strand_id
1 'polypeptide(L)'
;MSEVISRVPKNAREVLFLSLSEFKGHRLIDIRVHVPGDKEGEWVPTRKGVSLAVGLYPAFKQALAQVEEAMLKQGYLDPEDLESPQ
;
A
#
# COMPACT_ATOMS: atom_id res chain seq x y z
N MET A 1 15.44 -6.71 7.54
CA MET A 1 14.19 -7.08 8.24
C MET A 1 13.09 -6.20 7.68
N SER A 2 11.85 -6.70 7.57
CA SER A 2 10.69 -5.93 7.09
C SER A 2 9.69 -5.74 8.22
N GLU A 3 9.27 -4.50 8.46
CA GLU A 3 8.30 -4.12 9.48
C GLU A 3 7.00 -3.69 8.79
N VAL A 4 5.89 -4.38 9.09
CA VAL A 4 4.57 -4.04 8.54
C VAL A 4 3.98 -2.89 9.36
N ILE A 5 3.69 -1.77 8.70
CA ILE A 5 3.16 -0.56 9.33
C ILE A 5 1.63 -0.53 9.24
N SER A 6 1.07 -0.95 8.11
CA SER A 6 -0.39 -0.94 7.89
C SER A 6 -0.83 -2.05 6.94
N ARG A 7 -2.13 -2.39 7.02
CA ARG A 7 -2.79 -3.38 6.18
C ARG A 7 -4.13 -2.82 5.71
N VAL A 8 -4.40 -2.91 4.42
CA VAL A 8 -5.66 -2.47 3.80
C VAL A 8 -6.33 -3.69 3.15
N PRO A 9 -7.48 -4.16 3.64
CA PRO A 9 -8.22 -5.24 3.01
C PRO A 9 -8.64 -4.83 1.59
N LYS A 10 -8.23 -5.58 0.58
CA LYS A 10 -8.57 -5.28 -0.82
C LYS A 10 -9.82 -6.04 -1.27
N ASN A 11 -9.96 -7.28 -0.81
CA ASN A 11 -11.14 -8.14 -1.00
C ASN A 11 -11.07 -9.32 -0.01
N ALA A 12 -12.00 -10.27 -0.12
CA ALA A 12 -12.10 -11.42 0.78
C ALA A 12 -10.83 -12.30 0.87
N ARG A 13 -9.90 -12.22 -0.09
CA ARG A 13 -8.70 -13.07 -0.16
C ARG A 13 -7.39 -12.29 -0.33
N GLU A 14 -7.43 -10.99 -0.54
CA GLU A 14 -6.25 -10.16 -0.79
C GLU A 14 -6.22 -9.00 0.20
N VAL A 15 -5.05 -8.79 0.81
CA VAL A 15 -4.79 -7.65 1.71
C VAL A 15 -3.53 -6.95 1.25
N LEU A 16 -3.58 -5.63 1.13
CA LEU A 16 -2.42 -4.81 0.79
C LEU A 16 -1.63 -4.49 2.07
N PHE A 17 -0.37 -4.91 2.13
CA PHE A 17 0.51 -4.62 3.26
C PHE A 17 1.41 -3.46 2.88
N LEU A 18 1.51 -2.48 3.76
CA LEU A 18 2.46 -1.38 3.67
C LEU A 18 3.54 -1.61 4.73
N SER A 19 4.78 -1.78 4.29
CA SER A 19 5.90 -2.13 5.15
C SER A 19 7.15 -1.31 4.86
N LEU A 20 7.99 -1.17 5.87
CA LEU A 20 9.34 -0.62 5.73
C LEU A 20 10.34 -1.77 5.76
N SER A 21 11.31 -1.75 4.86
CA SER A 21 12.36 -2.76 4.83
C SER A 21 13.72 -2.15 4.55
N GLU A 22 14.77 -2.92 4.81
CA GLU A 22 16.13 -2.54 4.47
C GLU A 22 16.78 -3.65 3.63
N PHE A 23 17.36 -3.27 2.50
CA PHE A 23 18.08 -4.17 1.61
C PHE A 23 19.41 -3.53 1.20
N LYS A 24 20.52 -4.19 1.55
CA LYS A 24 21.90 -3.72 1.25
C LYS A 24 22.15 -2.26 1.68
N GLY A 25 21.66 -1.87 2.86
CA GLY A 25 21.80 -0.50 3.39
C GLY A 25 20.83 0.52 2.79
N HIS A 26 19.96 0.13 1.86
CA HIS A 26 18.91 1.00 1.32
C HIS A 26 17.59 0.75 2.05
N ARG A 27 17.00 1.82 2.58
CA ARG A 27 15.65 1.79 3.17
C ARG A 27 14.59 1.87 2.09
N LEU A 28 13.60 0.99 2.17
CA LEU A 28 12.56 0.81 1.17
C LEU A 28 11.18 0.89 1.82
N ILE A 29 10.23 1.46 1.09
CA ILE A 29 8.80 1.37 1.33
C ILE A 29 8.28 0.27 0.40
N ASP A 30 7.75 -0.82 0.94
CA ASP A 30 7.15 -1.91 0.17
C ASP A 30 5.65 -1.93 0.37
N ILE A 31 4.92 -1.82 -0.75
CA ILE A 31 3.45 -1.83 -0.81
C ILE A 31 3.07 -3.03 -1.67
N ARG A 32 2.59 -4.10 -1.02
CA ARG A 32 2.45 -5.42 -1.67
C ARG A 32 1.20 -6.17 -1.25
N VAL A 33 0.54 -6.77 -2.23
CA VAL A 33 -0.62 -7.63 -2.00
C VAL A 33 -0.15 -8.96 -1.44
N HIS A 34 -0.76 -9.36 -0.33
CA HIS A 34 -0.60 -10.67 0.29
C HIS A 34 -1.89 -11.47 0.17
N VAL A 35 -1.74 -12.80 0.11
CA VAL A 35 -2.83 -13.78 0.09
C VAL A 35 -2.64 -14.77 1.25
N PRO A 36 -3.70 -15.45 1.72
CA PRO A 36 -3.57 -16.50 2.73
C PRO A 36 -2.58 -17.59 2.29
N GLY A 37 -1.71 -18.00 3.21
CA GLY A 37 -0.82 -19.15 3.05
C GLY A 37 -1.51 -20.47 3.36
N ASP A 38 -0.72 -21.54 3.42
CA ASP A 38 -1.21 -22.88 3.72
C ASP A 38 -1.59 -23.03 5.21
N LYS A 39 -1.03 -22.19 6.08
CA LYS A 39 -1.33 -22.17 7.52
C LYS A 39 -2.30 -21.07 7.87
N GLU A 40 -3.18 -21.35 8.84
CA GLU A 40 -4.11 -20.34 9.37
C GLU A 40 -3.34 -19.15 9.95
N GLY A 41 -3.74 -17.93 9.54
CA GLY A 41 -3.07 -16.69 9.93
C GLY A 41 -1.80 -16.35 9.15
N GLU A 42 -1.34 -17.22 8.25
CA GLU A 42 -0.20 -16.95 7.38
C GLU A 42 -0.59 -16.07 6.19
N TRP A 43 0.25 -15.09 5.89
CA TRP A 43 0.10 -14.19 4.75
C TRP A 43 1.34 -14.27 3.86
N VAL A 44 1.15 -14.62 2.59
CA VAL A 44 2.23 -14.81 1.63
C VAL A 44 2.26 -13.64 0.65
N PRO A 45 3.42 -12.97 0.46
CA PRO A 45 3.55 -11.88 -0.49
C PRO A 45 3.39 -12.37 -1.92
N THR A 46 2.65 -11.62 -2.73
CA THR A 46 2.52 -11.89 -4.17
C THR A 46 3.51 -11.06 -4.99
N ARG A 47 3.60 -11.35 -6.28
CA ARG A 47 4.32 -10.49 -7.24
C ARG A 47 3.64 -9.12 -7.45
N LYS A 48 2.38 -8.96 -7.04
CA LYS A 48 1.62 -7.71 -7.16
C LYS A 48 2.04 -6.74 -6.05
N GLY A 49 2.91 -5.80 -6.37
CA GLY A 49 3.37 -4.79 -5.43
C GLY A 49 4.54 -4.00 -5.97
N VAL A 50 4.87 -2.92 -5.28
CA VAL A 50 5.98 -2.04 -5.62
C VAL A 50 6.84 -1.79 -4.39
N SER A 51 8.15 -1.75 -4.59
CA SER A 51 9.12 -1.32 -3.59
C SER A 51 9.75 -0.02 -4.08
N LEU A 52 9.77 1.00 -3.22
CA LEU A 52 10.29 2.32 -3.52
C LEU A 52 11.37 2.67 -2.50
N ALA A 53 12.45 3.32 -2.93
CA ALA A 53 13.41 3.89 -1.99
C ALA A 53 12.71 4.98 -1.15
N VAL A 54 13.02 5.06 0.15
CA VAL A 54 12.42 6.08 1.04
C VAL A 54 12.65 7.50 0.52
N GLY A 55 13.76 7.77 -0.18
CA GLY A 55 14.02 9.06 -0.80
C GLY A 55 13.01 9.49 -1.88
N LEU A 56 12.27 8.55 -2.47
CA LEU A 56 11.20 8.84 -3.44
C LEU A 56 9.85 9.16 -2.78
N TYR A 57 9.74 9.02 -1.46
CA TYR A 57 8.48 9.24 -0.74
C TYR A 57 7.85 10.63 -0.97
N PRO A 58 8.60 11.76 -1.00
CA PRO A 58 8.00 13.07 -1.24
C PRO A 58 7.29 13.15 -2.61
N ALA A 59 7.94 12.62 -3.66
CA ALA A 59 7.38 12.58 -5.01
C ALA A 59 6.18 11.63 -5.09
N PHE A 60 6.27 10.46 -4.44
CA PHE A 60 5.18 9.50 -4.38
C PHE A 60 3.94 10.09 -3.67
N LYS A 61 4.12 10.78 -2.55
CA LYS A 61 3.04 11.47 -1.83
C LYS A 61 2.37 12.53 -2.70
N GLN A 62 3.14 13.31 -3.44
CA GLN A 62 2.60 14.31 -4.37
C GLN A 62 1.81 13.66 -5.51
N ALA A 63 2.29 12.54 -6.06
CA ALA A 63 1.57 11.78 -7.08
C ALA A 63 0.24 11.22 -6.55
N LEU A 64 0.19 10.73 -5.30
CA LEU A 64 -1.06 10.27 -4.69
C LEU A 64 -2.10 11.40 -4.56
N ALA A 65 -1.68 12.61 -4.17
CA ALA A 65 -2.57 13.77 -4.13
C ALA A 65 -3.15 14.12 -5.51
N GLN A 66 -2.34 14.01 -6.58
CA GLN A 66 -2.82 14.21 -7.95
C GLN A 66 -3.84 13.14 -8.38
N VAL A 67 -3.63 11.89 -7.96
CA VAL A 67 -4.58 10.79 -8.20
C VAL A 67 -5.89 11.06 -7.46
N GLU A 68 -5.84 11.50 -6.20
CA GLU A 68 -7.01 11.89 -5.41
C GLU A 68 -7.83 12.98 -6.11
N GLU A 69 -7.20 14.08 -6.52
CA GLU A 69 -7.89 15.14 -7.27
C GLU A 69 -8.52 14.62 -8.56
N ALA A 70 -7.85 13.71 -9.27
CA ALA A 70 -8.37 13.11 -10.50
C ALA A 70 -9.57 12.20 -10.22
N MET A 71 -9.57 11.45 -9.11
CA MET A 71 -10.69 10.61 -8.68
C MET A 71 -11.91 11.46 -8.32
N LEU A 72 -11.73 12.56 -7.58
CA LEU A 72 -12.80 13.51 -7.26
C LEU A 72 -13.40 14.14 -8.52
N LYS A 73 -12.56 14.59 -9.46
CA LYS A 73 -13.01 15.21 -10.73
C LYS A 73 -13.80 14.25 -11.62
N GLN A 74 -13.46 12.95 -11.59
CA GLN A 74 -14.13 11.92 -12.39
C GLN A 74 -15.33 11.28 -11.68
N GLY A 75 -15.60 11.65 -10.42
CA GLY A 75 -16.68 11.07 -9.61
C GLY A 75 -16.40 9.62 -9.21
N TYR A 76 -15.13 9.22 -9.07
CA TYR A 76 -14.74 7.91 -8.54
C TYR A 76 -14.63 7.88 -7.02
N LEU A 77 -14.64 9.05 -6.40
CA LEU A 77 -14.56 9.26 -4.96
C LEU A 77 -15.39 10.49 -4.64
N ASP A 78 -16.21 10.43 -3.60
CA ASP A 78 -16.89 11.61 -3.07
C ASP A 78 -16.03 12.24 -1.96
N PRO A 79 -16.06 13.57 -1.78
CA PRO A 79 -15.26 14.22 -0.72
C PRO A 79 -15.54 13.68 0.69
N GLU A 80 -16.76 13.19 0.93
CA GLU A 80 -17.20 12.61 2.20
C GLU A 80 -16.47 11.29 2.52
N ASP A 81 -16.03 10.55 1.50
CA ASP A 81 -15.29 9.28 1.68
C ASP A 81 -13.88 9.50 2.22
N LEU A 82 -13.30 10.70 2.07
CA LEU A 82 -11.97 11.04 2.60
C LEU A 82 -11.98 11.18 4.13
N GLU A 83 -13.13 11.48 4.72
CA GLU A 83 -13.28 11.71 6.16
C GLU A 83 -13.50 10.41 6.95
N SER A 84 -13.85 9.31 6.28
CA SER A 84 -14.12 8.00 6.89
C SER A 84 -13.37 6.88 6.15
N PRO A 85 -12.10 6.59 6.50
CA PRO A 85 -11.37 5.48 5.90
C PRO A 85 -12.09 4.15 6.16
N GLN A 86 -12.46 3.42 5.10
CA GLN A 86 -13.04 2.07 5.17
C GLN A 86 -12.01 0.98 5.51
#